data_AF-I1CCF6-F1
#
_entry.id   AF-I1CCF6-F1
#
_cell.length_a   1.000
_cell.length_b   1.000
_cell.length_c   1.000
_cell.angle_alpha   90.00
_cell.angle_beta   90.00
_cell.angle_gamma   90.00
#
_symmetry.space_group_name_H-M   'P 1'
#
loop_
_entity.id
_entity.type
_entity.pdbx_description
1 polymer ?
#
loop_
_entity_poly.entity_id
_entity_poly.type
_entity_poly.pdbx_seq_one_letter_code
_entity_poly.pdbx_strand_id
1 'polypeptide(L)' 'MITNDAVEGVPVLMLANKQDVHGALRVEEIKEVFNKIAVKLGARDSRVLPVSALEGCMITHKSFNVEIQ' A
#
# COMPACT_ATOMS: atom_id res chain seq x y z
N MET A 1 -23.53 2.79 4.48
CA MET A 1 -22.08 2.48 4.44
C MET A 1 -21.97 1.14 3.74
N ILE A 2 -21.26 1.05 2.61
CA ILE A 2 -21.13 -0.23 1.89
C ILE A 2 -19.98 -0.97 2.56
N THR A 3 -20.30 -1.86 3.50
CA THR A 3 -19.39 -2.84 4.08
C THR A 3 -19.58 -4.15 3.32
N ASN A 4 -18.50 -4.72 2.82
CA ASN A 4 -18.52 -6.03 2.18
C ASN A 4 -17.78 -6.99 3.11
N ASP A 5 -18.53 -7.83 3.80
CA ASP A 5 -17.99 -8.76 4.81
C ASP A 5 -16.96 -9.73 4.21
N ALA A 6 -16.99 -9.94 2.88
CA ALA A 6 -16.03 -10.79 2.18
C ALA A 6 -14.59 -10.23 2.16
N VAL A 7 -14.40 -8.93 2.42
CA VAL A 7 -13.07 -8.30 2.45
C VAL A 7 -12.57 -7.98 3.86
N GLU A 8 -13.38 -8.21 4.88
CA GLU A 8 -12.99 -7.96 6.27
C GLU A 8 -11.85 -8.89 6.70
N GLY A 9 -10.81 -8.32 7.30
CA GLY A 9 -9.63 -9.05 7.76
C GLY A 9 -8.74 -9.61 6.65
N VAL A 10 -9.07 -9.38 5.38
CA VAL A 10 -8.27 -9.85 4.24
C VAL A 10 -6.98 -9.00 4.16
N PRO A 11 -5.80 -9.64 3.99
CA PRO A 11 -4.55 -8.91 3.83
C PRO A 11 -4.55 -8.02 2.58
N VAL A 12 -3.99 -6.82 2.69
CA VAL A 12 -3.96 -5.85 1.58
C VAL A 12 -2.52 -5.52 1.18
N LEU A 13 -2.22 -5.71 -0.11
CA LEU A 13 -0.96 -5.30 -0.71
C LEU A 13 -1.17 -4.06 -1.58
N MET A 14 -0.53 -2.95 -1.24
CA MET A 14 -0.50 -1.75 -2.06
C MET A 14 0.79 -1.68 -2.86
N LEU A 15 0.67 -1.54 -4.18
CA LEU A 15 1.80 -1.29 -5.08
C LEU A 15 1.93 0.21 -5.33
N ALA A 16 2.92 0.84 -4.71
CA ALA A 16 3.30 2.21 -4.97
C ALA A 16 4.08 2.25 -6.30
N ASN A 17 3.34 2.40 -7.40
CA ASN A 17 3.91 2.39 -8.75
C ASN A 17 4.57 3.73 -9.13
N LYS A 18 5.40 3.71 -10.18
CA LYS A 18 6.14 4.84 -10.76
C LYS A 18 7.29 5.37 -9.90
N GLN A 19 7.86 4.52 -9.05
CA GLN A 19 8.96 4.92 -8.17
C GLN A 19 10.28 5.17 -8.94
N ASP A 20 10.30 4.91 -10.25
CA ASP A 20 11.37 5.23 -11.19
C ASP A 20 11.43 6.73 -11.54
N VAL A 21 10.34 7.47 -11.33
CA VAL A 21 10.23 8.87 -11.74
C VAL A 21 10.76 9.79 -10.66
N HIS A 22 11.58 10.78 -11.06
CA HIS A 22 12.03 11.83 -10.16
C HIS A 22 10.85 12.64 -9.62
N GLY A 23 10.75 12.74 -8.28
CA GLY A 23 9.63 13.41 -7.61
C GLY A 23 8.41 12.50 -7.38
N ALA A 24 8.54 11.19 -7.57
CA ALA A 24 7.52 10.25 -7.09
C ALA A 24 7.26 10.44 -5.59
N LEU A 25 6.01 10.24 -5.18
CA LEU A 25 5.63 10.27 -3.77
C LEU A 25 6.43 9.24 -2.99
N ARG A 26 6.94 9.66 -1.82
CA ARG A 26 7.67 8.76 -0.95
C ARG A 26 6.71 7.76 -0.33
N VAL A 27 7.21 6.56 -0.02
CA VAL A 27 6.37 5.47 0.49
C VAL A 27 5.73 5.83 1.84
N GLU A 28 6.41 6.67 2.63
CA GLU A 28 5.91 7.22 3.90
C GLU A 28 4.66 8.10 3.69
N GLU A 29 4.63 8.91 2.64
CA GLU A 29 3.50 9.78 2.31
C GLU A 29 2.32 8.96 1.78
N ILE A 30 2.62 7.90 1.03
CA ILE A 30 1.61 6.94 0.54
C ILE A 30 0.97 6.17 1.70
N LYS A 31 1.75 5.83 2.73
CA LYS A 31 1.27 5.11 3.92
C LYS A 31 0.12 5.84 4.62
N GLU A 32 0.18 7.17 4.73
CA GLU A 32 -0.88 7.95 5.38
C GLU A 32 -2.21 7.89 4.62
N VAL A 33 -2.16 7.92 3.29
CA VAL A 33 -3.34 7.77 2.43
C VAL A 33 -3.88 6.35 2.52
N PHE A 34 -3.00 5.36 2.49
CA PHE A 34 -3.36 3.95 2.51
C PHE A 34 -3.95 3.50 3.84
N ASN A 35 -3.45 3.99 4.98
CA ASN A 35 -4.02 3.72 6.31
C ASN A 35 -5.52 3.98 6.33
N LYS A 36 -5.96 5.10 5.77
CA LYS A 36 -7.39 5.46 5.71
C LYS A 36 -8.22 4.49 4.88
N ILE A 37 -7.62 3.88 3.86
CA ILE A 37 -8.26 2.87 3.01
C ILE A 37 -8.30 1.53 3.75
N ALA A 38 -7.18 1.15 4.35
CA ALA A 38 -7.01 -0.14 5.01
C ALA A 38 -7.89 -0.26 6.27
N VAL A 39 -8.06 0.82 7.04
CA VAL A 39 -9.06 0.92 8.13
C VAL A 39 -10.48 0.71 7.60
N LYS A 40 -10.83 1.34 6.48
CA LYS A 40 -12.18 1.19 5.88
C LYS A 40 -12.44 -0.21 5.34
N LEU A 41 -11.39 -0.93 4.94
CA LEU A 41 -11.45 -2.32 4.51
C LEU A 41 -11.45 -3.31 5.68
N GLY A 42 -11.22 -2.85 6.92
CA GLY A 42 -11.03 -3.74 8.06
C GLY A 42 -9.83 -4.67 7.89
N ALA A 43 -8.80 -4.23 7.16
CA ALA A 43 -7.63 -5.07 6.88
C ALA A 43 -6.88 -5.40 8.18
N ARG A 44 -6.43 -6.65 8.35
CA ARG A 44 -5.62 -7.05 9.51
C ARG A 44 -4.13 -6.87 9.28
N ASP A 45 -3.68 -7.17 8.07
CA ASP A 45 -2.28 -7.07 7.66
C ASP A 45 -2.20 -6.29 6.36
N SER A 46 -1.38 -5.24 6.33
CA SER A 46 -1.20 -4.48 5.08
C SER A 46 0.26 -4.11 4.84
N ARG A 47 0.65 -4.06 3.55
CA ARG A 47 2.02 -3.77 3.12
C ARG A 47 2.02 -2.85 1.91
N VAL A 48 2.98 -1.93 1.87
CA VAL A 48 3.24 -1.09 0.69
C VAL A 48 4.56 -1.50 0.05
N LEU A 49 4.53 -1.75 -1.26
CA LEU A 49 5.70 -2.08 -2.07
C LEU A 49 5.97 -1.00 -3.12
N PRO A 50 7.16 -0.38 -3.12
CA PRO A 50 7.57 0.50 -4.20
C PRO A 50 7.95 -0.31 -5.45
N VAL A 51 7.32 0.00 -6.59
CA VAL A 51 7.51 -0.72 -7.86
C VAL A 51 7.66 0.23 -9.04
N SER A 52 8.29 -0.25 -10.11
CA SER A 52 8.11 0.29 -11.46
C SER A 52 7.56 -0.81 -12.34
N ALA A 53 6.37 -0.56 -12.90
CA ALA A 53 5.82 -1.43 -13.93
C ALA A 53 6.64 -1.39 -15.23
N LEU A 54 7.40 -0.31 -15.48
CA LEU A 54 8.24 -0.19 -16.68
C LEU A 54 9.50 -1.04 -16.58
N GLU A 55 10.14 -1.02 -15.41
CA GLU A 55 11.35 -1.81 -15.14
C GLU A 55 11.02 -3.28 -14.76
N GLY A 56 9.74 -3.60 -14.57
CA GLY A 56 9.27 -4.95 -14.26
C GLY A 56 9.72 -5.47 -12.89
N CYS A 57 10.15 -4.59 -11.97
CA CYS A 57 10.75 -4.97 -10.69
C CYS A 57 10.31 -4.06 -9.53
N MET A 58 10.54 -4.56 -8.30
CA MET A 58 10.54 -3.71 -7.11
C MET A 58 11.79 -2.83 -7.14
N ILE A 59 11.60 -1.51 -7.01
CA ILE A 59 12.72 -0.56 -7.15
C ILE A 59 13.52 -0.45 -5.85
N THR A 60 12.96 -0.85 -4.71
CA THR A 60 13.62 -0.72 -3.41
C THR A 60 13.46 -1.97 -2.56
N HIS A 61 14.49 -2.29 -1.77
CA HIS A 61 14.44 -3.33 -0.75
C HIS A 61 13.66 -2.91 0.51
N LYS A 62 13.28 -1.63 0.63
CA LYS A 62 12.45 -1.13 1.73
C LYS A 62 10.99 -1.21 1.37
N SER A 63 10.36 -2.25 1.88
CA SER A 63 8.92 -2.37 1.97
C SER A 63 8.45 -2.01 3.37
N PHE A 64 7.26 -1.44 3.48
CA PHE A 64 6.75 -0.96 4.76
C PHE A 64 5.52 -1.75 5.18
N ASN A 65 5.55 -2.21 6.43
CA ASN A 65 4.35 -2.70 7.09
C ASN A 65 3.49 -1.53 7.54
N VAL A 66 2.20 -1.75 7.45
CA VAL A 66 1.17 -0.78 7.74
C VAL A 66 0.44 -1.32 8.96
N GLU A 67 0.87 -0.85 10.13
CA GLU A 67 0.19 -1.12 11.38
C GLU A 67 -1.12 -0.33 11.37
N ILE A 68 -2.23 -1.07 11.34
CA ILE A 68 -3.56 -0.49 11.46
C ILE A 68 -3.86 -0.43 12.95
N GLN A 69 -3.84 0.80 13.51
CA GLN A 69 -4.30 1.08 14.86
C GLN A 69 -5.83 1.16 14.92
#